data_AF-S4P315-F1
#
_entry.id   AF-S4P315-F1
#
_cell.length_a   1.000
_cell.length_b   1.000
_cell.length_c   1.000
_cell.angle_alpha   90.00
_cell.angle_beta   90.00
_cell.angle_gamma   90.00
#
_symmetry.space_group_name_H-M   'P 1'
#
loop_
_entity.id
_entity.type
_entity.pdbx_description
1 polymer ?
#
loop_
_entity_poly.entity_id
_entity_poly.type
_entity_poly.pdbx_seq_one_letter_code
_entity_poly.pdbx_strand_id
1 'polypeptide(L)' 'MVMTSVSGHLLSLDFVSAYRNWRTCNPLSLFDAPVFKHCPENYDKIKKTLEREVRNCQGLIIWTDCDREGE' A
#
# COMPACT_ATOMS: atom_id res chain seq x y z
N MET A 1 -3.84 21.75 13.35
CA MET A 1 -3.89 20.94 12.11
C MET A 1 -2.55 20.25 11.97
N VAL A 2 -2.52 18.92 11.90
CA VAL A 2 -1.29 18.15 11.65
C VAL A 2 -1.29 17.83 10.17
N MET A 3 -0.46 18.54 9.40
CA MET A 3 -0.29 18.28 7.98
C MET A 3 0.97 17.43 7.78
N THR A 4 0.84 16.35 7.02
CA THR A 4 1.94 15.44 6.67
C THR A 4 1.68 14.86 5.27
N SER A 5 2.58 14.04 4.74
CA SER A 5 2.48 13.52 3.38
C SER A 5 2.93 12.06 3.26
N VAL A 6 2.57 11.46 2.13
CA VAL A 6 3.15 10.22 1.62
C VAL A 6 4.05 10.52 0.43
N SER A 7 4.73 9.51 -0.12
CA SER A 7 5.58 9.65 -1.31
C SER A 7 5.09 8.73 -2.43
N GLY A 8 3.88 9.01 -2.93
CA GLY A 8 3.14 8.17 -3.87
C GLY A 8 2.36 7.03 -3.17
N HIS A 9 2.19 5.91 -3.87
CA HIS A 9 1.49 4.73 -3.36
C HIS A 9 2.15 4.16 -2.11
N LEU A 10 1.45 4.24 -0.98
CA LEU A 10 1.93 3.71 0.29
C LEU A 10 1.95 2.17 0.32
N LEU A 11 1.04 1.54 -0.42
CA LEU A 11 0.88 0.08 -0.46
C LEU A 11 1.15 -0.44 -1.88
N SER A 12 1.70 -1.64 -1.96
CA SER A 12 1.89 -2.40 -3.19
C SER A 12 1.01 -3.65 -3.19
N LEU A 13 0.62 -4.10 -4.38
CA LEU A 13 -0.17 -5.31 -4.58
C LEU A 13 0.72 -6.41 -5.16
N ASP A 14 0.64 -7.61 -4.59
CA ASP A 14 1.51 -8.73 -4.97
C ASP A 14 0.81 -10.07 -4.85
N PHE A 15 1.30 -11.07 -5.55
CA PHE A 15 0.85 -12.46 -5.42
C PHE A 15 1.38 -13.08 -4.13
N VAL A 16 0.61 -14.01 -3.55
CA VAL A 16 1.10 -14.80 -2.41
C VAL A 16 2.39 -15.54 -2.77
N SER A 17 3.22 -15.82 -1.76
CA SER A 17 4.60 -16.30 -1.94
C SER A 17 4.75 -17.52 -2.86
N ALA A 18 3.76 -18.40 -2.92
CA ALA A 18 3.75 -19.57 -3.82
C ALA A 18 3.79 -19.22 -5.32
N TYR A 19 3.29 -18.04 -5.70
CA TYR A 19 3.17 -17.57 -7.09
C TYR A 19 4.19 -16.49 -7.46
N ARG A 20 5.04 -16.05 -6.52
CA ARG A 20 6.06 -15.01 -6.78
C ARG A 20 7.21 -15.47 -7.69
N ASN A 21 7.49 -16.78 -7.72
CA ASN A 21 8.59 -17.32 -8.50
C ASN A 21 8.06 -17.84 -9.86
N TRP A 22 8.63 -17.32 -10.94
CA TRP A 22 8.31 -17.70 -12.32
C TRP A 22 8.43 -19.20 -12.59
N ARG A 23 9.28 -19.91 -11.83
CA ARG A 23 9.50 -21.35 -12.00
C ARG A 23 8.56 -22.21 -11.15
N THR A 24 7.81 -21.64 -10.21
CA THR A 24 6.99 -22.40 -9.26
C THR A 24 5.53 -22.50 -9.65
N CYS A 25 5.06 -21.71 -10.62
CA CYS A 25 3.68 -21.76 -11.08
C CYS A 25 3.58 -21.68 -12.60
N ASN A 26 2.51 -22.26 -13.15
CA ASN A 26 2.14 -22.03 -14.55
C ASN A 26 1.59 -20.60 -14.67
N PRO A 27 2.03 -19.76 -15.63
CA PRO A 27 1.51 -18.42 -15.80
C PRO A 27 -0.03 -18.32 -15.92
N LEU A 28 -0.69 -19.36 -16.45
CA LEU A 28 -2.16 -19.43 -16.51
C LEU A 28 -2.82 -19.41 -15.12
N SER A 29 -2.15 -19.94 -14.10
CA SER A 29 -2.68 -19.92 -12.73
C SER A 29 -2.72 -18.52 -12.11
N LEU A 30 -2.01 -17.54 -12.68
CA LEU A 30 -2.00 -16.17 -12.17
C LEU A 30 -3.32 -15.43 -12.39
N PHE A 31 -4.16 -15.89 -13.32
CA PHE A 31 -5.50 -15.32 -13.53
C PHE A 31 -6.44 -15.57 -12.33
N ASP A 32 -6.22 -16.65 -11.58
CA ASP A 32 -7.02 -17.03 -10.41
C ASP A 32 -6.23 -16.90 -9.09
N ALA A 33 -4.93 -16.59 -9.15
CA ALA A 33 -4.07 -16.55 -7.98
C ALA A 33 -4.47 -15.40 -7.04
N PRO A 34 -4.51 -15.64 -5.71
CA PRO A 34 -4.83 -14.60 -4.75
C PRO A 34 -3.72 -13.54 -4.69
N VAL A 35 -4.14 -12.29 -4.63
CA VAL A 35 -3.26 -11.12 -4.44
C VAL A 35 -3.53 -10.48 -3.08
N PHE A 36 -2.51 -9.82 -2.53
CA PHE A 36 -2.62 -9.10 -1.27
C PHE A 36 -1.91 -7.75 -1.36
N LYS A 37 -2.42 -6.78 -0.58
CA LYS A 37 -1.78 -5.49 -0.41
C LYS A 37 -0.80 -5.54 0.76
N HIS A 38 0.37 -4.94 0.61
CA HIS A 38 1.36 -4.81 1.67
C HIS A 38 2.07 -3.45 1.60
N CYS A 39 2.63 -3.00 2.73
CA CYS A 39 3.47 -1.80 2.78
C CYS A 39 4.92 -2.22 2.50
N PRO A 40 5.57 -1.71 1.43
CA PRO A 40 6.98 -1.93 1.19
C PRO A 40 7.86 -1.42 2.34
N GLU A 41 9.01 -2.06 2.60
CA GLU A 41 9.89 -1.72 3.73
C GLU A 41 10.39 -0.27 3.70
N ASN A 42 10.61 0.29 2.50
CA ASN A 42 11.02 1.68 2.33
C ASN A 42 9.96 2.69 2.80
N TYR A 43 8.69 2.29 2.88
CA TYR A 43 7.58 3.14 3.32
C TYR A 43 7.08 2.85 4.74
N ASP A 44 7.67 1.87 5.45
CA ASP A 44 7.27 1.51 6.81
C ASP A 44 7.34 2.69 7.78
N LYS A 45 8.33 3.58 7.62
CA LYS A 45 8.44 4.81 8.42
C LYS A 45 7.29 5.79 8.19
N ILE A 46 6.82 5.92 6.95
CA ILE A 46 5.68 6.79 6.60
C ILE A 46 4.41 6.20 7.21
N LYS A 47 4.17 4.90 7.02
CA LYS A 47 3.05 4.18 7.63
C LYS A 47 3.02 4.37 9.16
N LYS A 48 4.14 4.16 9.84
CA LYS A 48 4.24 4.35 11.31
C LYS A 48 4.00 5.79 11.73
N THR A 49 4.35 6.76 10.90
CA THR A 49 4.06 8.18 11.16
C THR A 49 2.55 8.41 11.11
N LEU A 50 1.85 7.92 10.08
CA LEU A 50 0.39 8.04 9.99
C LEU A 50 -0.33 7.35 11.17
N GLU A 51 0.10 6.14 11.53
CA GLU A 51 -0.43 5.39 12.68
C GLU A 51 -0.18 6.09 14.03
N ARG A 52 0.89 6.88 14.14
CA ARG A 52 1.21 7.67 15.33
C ARG A 52 0.33 8.92 15.40
N GLU A 53 0.26 9.70 14.33
CA GLU A 53 -0.46 10.98 14.32
C GLU A 53 -1.97 10.80 14.47
N VAL A 54 -2.55 9.74 13.87
CA VAL A 54 -3.99 9.49 13.92
C VAL A 54 -4.51 9.28 15.35
N ARG A 55 -3.66 8.79 16.29
CA ARG A 55 -4.05 8.56 17.70
C ARG A 55 -4.46 9.85 18.43
N ASN A 56 -3.97 11.00 17.96
CA ASN A 56 -4.24 12.31 18.56
C ASN A 56 -5.17 13.18 17.69
N CYS A 57 -5.73 12.63 16.60
CA CYS A 57 -6.57 13.34 15.65
C CYS A 57 -7.99 12.77 15.65
N GLN A 58 -9.00 13.65 15.58
CA GLN A 58 -10.41 13.27 15.56
C GLN A 58 -11.01 13.25 14.15
N GLY A 59 -10.25 13.71 13.15
CA GLY A 59 -10.67 13.73 11.74
C GLY A 59 -9.47 13.61 10.80
N LEU A 60 -9.75 13.11 9.60
CA LEU A 60 -8.78 12.92 8.53
C LEU A 60 -9.27 13.67 7.29
N ILE A 61 -8.41 14.50 6.70
CA ILE A 61 -8.65 15.15 5.42
C ILE A 61 -7.60 14.61 4.45
N ILE A 62 -8.04 14.00 3.35
CA ILE A 62 -7.16 13.52 2.30
C ILE A 62 -6.85 14.68 1.35
N TRP A 63 -5.56 14.93 1.15
CA TRP A 63 -5.01 16.00 0.32
C TRP A 63 -4.08 15.44 -0.76
N THR A 64 -4.44 14.29 -1.33
CA THR A 64 -3.80 13.73 -2.53
C THR A 64 -4.26 14.49 -3.77
N ASP A 65 -3.55 14.28 -4.88
CA ASP A 65 -3.94 14.86 -6.17
C ASP A 65 -5.34 14.39 -6.58
N CYS A 66 -6.13 15.29 -7.20
CA CYS A 66 -7.52 15.00 -7.57
C CYS A 66 -7.63 14.23 -8.89
N ASP A 67 -6.99 13.08 -8.97
CA ASP A 67 -7.04 12.15 -10.09
C ASP A 67 -7.31 10.71 -9.63
N ARG A 68 -7.26 9.73 -10.55
CA ARG A 68 -7.53 8.32 -10.23
C ARG A 68 -6.45 7.64 -9.38
N GLU A 69 -5.23 8.17 -9.38
CA GLU A 69 -4.13 7.58 -8.61
C GLU A 69 -4.10 8.15 -7.18
N GLY A 70 -4.58 9.39 -7.00
CA GLY A 70 -4.72 10.03 -5.70
C GLY A 70 -5.94 9.58 -4.88
N GLU A 71 -6.99 9.08 -5.52
CA GLU A 71 -8.20 8.52 -4.88
C GLU A 71 -8.08 7.01 -4.60
#